data_AF-A0A4D4M1P0-F1
#
_entry.id   AF-A0A4D4M1P0-F1
#
_cell.length_a   1.000
_cell.length_b   1.000
_cell.length_c   1.000
_cell.angle_alpha   90.00
_cell.angle_beta   90.00
_cell.angle_gamma   90.00
#
_symmetry.space_group_name_H-M   'P 1'
#
loop_
_entity.id
_entity.type
_entity.pdbx_description
1 polymer ?
#
loop_
_entity_poly.entity_id
_entity_poly.type
_entity_poly.pdbx_seq_one_letter_code
_entity_poly.pdbx_strand_id
1 'polypeptide(L)'
;MLLLPTDDVTILTRPEATRDRQNNRVVDWSDAERTTYRARVQFLSSTETEQQGDQVITDLEVFLPPEAVVTAVDQAEVDGVTYRVHGKPQVQRGAGPIAQLDHMRIVLREVTG
;
A
#
# COMPACT_ATOMS: atom_id res chain seq x y z
N MET A 1 16.79 -9.42 15.30
CA MET A 1 15.71 -8.96 16.20
C MET A 1 15.52 -7.47 15.96
N LEU A 2 14.54 -7.09 15.13
CA LEU A 2 14.14 -5.69 14.98
C LEU A 2 13.15 -5.37 16.10
N LEU A 3 13.45 -4.32 16.87
CA LEU A 3 12.87 -3.96 18.17
C LEU A 3 11.78 -2.88 18.00
N LEU A 4 10.94 -3.01 16.97
CA LEU A 4 9.89 -2.04 16.66
C LEU A 4 8.57 -2.77 16.42
N PRO A 5 7.43 -2.17 16.82
CA PRO A 5 6.13 -2.76 16.56
C PRO A 5 5.94 -2.95 15.06
N THR A 6 5.40 -4.11 14.71
CA THR A 6 5.04 -4.47 13.35
C THR A 6 3.55 -4.69 13.31
N ASP A 7 2.92 -4.16 12.27
CA ASP A 7 1.50 -4.22 12.01
C ASP A 7 1.23 -5.25 10.90
N ASP A 8 0.00 -5.76 10.85
CA ASP A 8 -0.43 -6.62 9.76
C ASP A 8 -0.92 -5.74 8.61
N VAL A 9 -0.25 -5.86 7.46
CA VAL A 9 -0.60 -5.15 6.23
C VAL A 9 -1.10 -6.17 5.22
N THR A 10 -2.34 -6.03 4.79
CA THR A 10 -2.93 -6.93 3.79
C THR A 10 -2.91 -6.27 2.43
N ILE A 11 -2.13 -6.83 1.50
CA ILE A 11 -2.10 -6.38 0.11
C ILE A 11 -3.28 -7.00 -0.64
N LEU A 12 -4.06 -6.17 -1.31
CA LEU A 12 -5.12 -6.57 -2.23
C LEU A 12 -4.56 -6.46 -3.64
N THR A 13 -4.29 -7.59 -4.28
CA THR A 13 -3.81 -7.63 -5.66
C THR A 13 -4.95 -7.23 -6.58
N ARG A 14 -4.68 -6.28 -7.49
CA ARG A 14 -5.68 -5.73 -8.41
C ARG A 14 -6.30 -6.84 -9.28
N PRO A 15 -7.62 -7.05 -9.18
CA PRO A 15 -8.30 -8.01 -10.04
C PRO A 15 -8.34 -7.57 -11.50
N GLU A 16 -8.61 -8.53 -12.39
CA GLU A 16 -8.85 -8.23 -13.79
C GLU A 16 -10.07 -7.31 -13.92
N ALA A 17 -9.93 -6.29 -14.77
CA ALA A 17 -11.01 -5.34 -14.98
C ALA A 17 -12.11 -5.98 -15.86
N THR A 18 -13.35 -5.90 -15.40
CA THR A 18 -14.52 -6.35 -16.14
C THR A 18 -15.20 -5.17 -16.85
N ARG A 19 -16.22 -5.48 -17.66
CA ARG A 19 -17.07 -4.47 -18.31
C ARG A 19 -18.42 -4.44 -17.63
N ASP A 20 -18.88 -3.24 -17.25
CA ASP A 20 -20.22 -3.05 -16.72
C ASP A 20 -21.28 -3.08 -17.85
N ARG A 21 -22.56 -2.94 -17.47
CA ARG A 21 -23.70 -2.93 -18.40
C ARG A 21 -23.66 -1.75 -19.39
N GLN A 22 -22.89 -0.72 -19.10
CA GLN A 22 -22.70 0.50 -19.91
C GLN A 22 -21.39 0.44 -20.72
N ASN A 23 -20.71 -0.72 -20.73
CA ASN A 23 -19.44 -0.96 -21.40
C ASN A 23 -18.24 -0.18 -20.81
N ASN A 24 -18.35 0.33 -19.57
CA ASN A 24 -17.24 0.93 -18.85
C ASN A 24 -16.33 -0.14 -18.26
N ARG A 25 -15.03 0.15 -18.20
CA ARG A 25 -14.05 -0.71 -17.55
C ARG A 25 -14.09 -0.49 -16.04
N VAL A 26 -14.49 -1.52 -15.28
CA VAL A 26 -14.62 -1.47 -13.82
C VAL A 26 -13.71 -2.52 -13.20
N VAL A 27 -13.16 -2.23 -12.02
CA VAL A 27 -12.40 -3.20 -11.22
C VAL A 27 -13.24 -3.51 -9.99
N ASP A 28 -13.65 -4.76 -9.85
CA ASP A 28 -14.29 -5.24 -8.63
C ASP A 28 -13.20 -5.72 -7.66
N TRP A 29 -13.18 -5.15 -6.46
CA TRP A 29 -12.20 -5.46 -5.42
C TRP A 29 -12.73 -6.46 -4.38
N SER A 30 -14.00 -6.86 -4.47
CA SER A 30 -14.59 -7.83 -3.54
C SER A 30 -13.84 -9.17 -3.58
N ASP A 31 -13.55 -9.65 -4.79
CA ASP A 31 -12.83 -10.89 -5.06
C ASP A 31 -11.30 -10.72 -5.17
N ALA A 32 -10.75 -9.61 -4.70
CA ALA A 32 -9.29 -9.40 -4.73
C ALA A 32 -8.54 -10.47 -3.93
N GLU A 33 -7.45 -10.97 -4.52
CA GLU A 33 -6.50 -11.82 -3.79
C GLU A 33 -5.88 -11.00 -2.67
N ARG A 34 -5.89 -11.56 -1.46
CA ARG A 34 -5.45 -10.91 -0.23
C ARG A 34 -4.25 -11.64 0.34
N THR A 35 -3.13 -10.94 0.45
CA THR A 35 -1.90 -11.47 1.06
C THR A 35 -1.47 -10.58 2.22
N THR A 36 -1.43 -11.16 3.42
CA THR A 36 -1.05 -10.44 4.64
C THR A 36 0.43 -10.60 4.94
N TYR A 37 1.09 -9.48 5.21
CA TYR A 37 2.48 -9.42 5.63
C TYR A 37 2.59 -8.72 6.98
N ARG A 38 3.50 -9.23 7.82
CA ARG A 38 3.94 -8.49 9.00
C ARG A 38 4.94 -7.42 8.54
N ALA A 39 4.57 -6.16 8.70
CA ALA A 39 5.30 -5.03 8.14
C ALA A 39 5.51 -3.94 9.20
N ARG A 40 6.39 -2.99 8.92
CA ARG A 40 6.45 -1.75 9.70
C ARG A 40 5.71 -0.66 8.95
N VAL A 41 4.75 -0.01 9.60
CA VAL A 41 4.03 1.14 9.05
C VAL A 41 4.55 2.41 9.73
N GLN A 42 4.75 3.46 8.94
CA GLN A 42 5.12 4.79 9.42
C GLN A 42 4.24 5.83 8.75
N PHE A 43 3.75 6.80 9.53
CA PHE A 43 3.07 7.95 8.96
C PHE A 43 4.07 8.84 8.22
N LEU A 44 3.80 9.14 6.95
CA LEU A 44 4.67 9.99 6.14
C LEU A 44 4.19 11.44 6.17
N SER A 45 2.91 11.68 5.89
CA SER A 45 2.31 13.02 5.89
C SER A 45 0.79 12.96 5.89
N SER A 46 0.15 14.03 6.35
CA SER A 46 -1.26 14.31 6.05
C SER A 46 -1.37 15.77 5.59
N THR A 47 -2.12 16.00 4.52
CA THR A 47 -2.33 17.33 3.96
C THR A 47 -3.79 17.51 3.63
N GLU A 48 -4.36 18.61 4.09
CA GLU A 48 -5.71 19.04 3.76
C GLU A 48 -5.66 19.99 2.56
N THR A 49 -6.59 19.83 1.62
CA THR A 49 -6.75 20.73 0.47
C THR A 49 -8.21 21.17 0.37
N GLU A 50 -8.43 22.48 0.27
CA GLU A 50 -9.75 23.11 0.15
C GLU A 50 -10.12 23.41 -1.32
N GLN A 51 -9.23 23.14 -2.29
CA GLN A 51 -9.38 23.61 -3.67
C GLN A 51 -10.43 22.85 -4.52
N GLN A 52 -10.88 21.65 -4.12
CA GLN A 52 -11.90 20.86 -4.83
C GLN A 52 -12.79 20.07 -3.85
N GLY A 53 -13.36 20.78 -2.87
CA GLY A 53 -13.96 20.15 -1.70
C GLY A 53 -12.90 19.83 -0.66
N ASP A 54 -13.29 19.79 0.61
CA ASP A 54 -12.39 19.54 1.72
C ASP A 54 -11.89 18.10 1.61
N GLN A 55 -10.63 17.93 1.22
CA GLN A 55 -10.00 16.62 1.08
C GLN A 55 -8.81 16.49 2.00
N VAL A 56 -8.72 15.36 2.71
CA VAL A 56 -7.57 14.96 3.50
C VAL A 56 -6.83 13.85 2.76
N ILE A 57 -5.60 14.14 2.37
CA ILE A 57 -4.66 13.18 1.78
C ILE A 57 -3.74 12.68 2.88
N THR A 58 -3.79 11.38 3.17
CA THR A 58 -2.93 10.72 4.15
C THR A 58 -1.99 9.77 3.44
N ASP A 59 -0.69 9.94 3.68
CA ASP A 59 0.37 9.08 3.15
C ASP A 59 1.03 8.28 4.28
N LEU A 60 1.17 6.97 4.06
CA LEU A 60 1.91 6.05 4.91
C LEU A 60 3.12 5.48 4.15
N GLU A 61 4.22 5.30 4.85
CA GLU A 61 5.39 4.57 4.37
C GLU A 61 5.42 3.19 5.02
N VAL A 62 5.46 2.13 4.20
CA VAL A 62 5.41 0.75 4.68
C VAL A 62 6.64 -0.02 4.24
N PHE A 63 7.23 -0.75 5.19
CA PHE A 63 8.39 -1.60 5.01
C PHE A 63 7.95 -3.06 5.12
N LEU A 64 7.78 -3.69 3.96
CA LEU A 64 7.40 -5.08 3.78
C LEU A 64 8.62 -6.00 3.71
N PRO A 65 8.44 -7.31 3.92
CA PRO A 65 9.45 -8.30 3.58
C PRO A 65 9.92 -8.18 2.12
N PRO A 66 11.19 -8.44 1.81
CA PRO A 66 11.75 -8.27 0.46
C PRO A 66 11.11 -9.19 -0.59
N GLU A 67 10.50 -10.31 -0.17
CA GLU A 67 9.76 -11.26 -1.00
C GLU A 67 8.30 -10.85 -1.27
N ALA A 68 7.82 -9.76 -0.67
CA ALA A 68 6.45 -9.29 -0.90
C ALA A 68 6.22 -8.97 -2.38
N VAL A 69 5.05 -9.31 -2.89
CA VAL A 69 4.68 -9.06 -4.29
C VAL A 69 3.63 -7.95 -4.30
N VAL A 70 4.08 -6.73 -4.61
CA VAL A 70 3.22 -5.55 -4.65
C VAL A 70 3.51 -4.74 -5.92
N THR A 71 2.46 -4.26 -6.56
CA THR A 71 2.51 -3.39 -7.73
C THR A 71 1.90 -2.02 -7.44
N ALA A 72 2.19 -1.05 -8.31
CA ALA A 72 1.69 0.32 -8.17
C ALA A 72 0.18 0.47 -8.38
N VAL A 73 -0.52 -0.60 -8.79
CA VAL A 73 -1.97 -0.57 -9.05
C VAL A 73 -2.77 -1.34 -7.99
N ASP A 74 -2.08 -1.92 -7.01
CA ASP A 74 -2.69 -2.66 -5.91
C ASP A 74 -3.21 -1.72 -4.82
N GLN A 75 -3.99 -2.30 -3.90
CA GLN A 75 -4.43 -1.65 -2.68
C GLN A 75 -3.84 -2.36 -1.47
N ALA A 76 -3.87 -1.70 -0.32
CA ALA A 76 -3.45 -2.29 0.94
C ALA A 76 -4.44 -1.91 2.04
N GLU A 77 -4.78 -2.88 2.88
CA GLU A 77 -5.54 -2.67 4.10
C GLU A 77 -4.56 -2.63 5.28
N VAL A 78 -4.65 -1.55 6.06
CA VAL A 78 -3.88 -1.32 7.28
C VAL A 78 -4.85 -0.88 8.36
N ASP A 79 -4.92 -1.61 9.48
CA ASP A 79 -5.85 -1.33 10.58
C ASP A 79 -7.33 -1.15 10.14
N GLY A 80 -7.75 -1.91 9.12
CA GLY A 80 -9.10 -1.86 8.55
C GLY A 80 -9.35 -0.68 7.60
N VAL A 81 -8.36 0.16 7.33
CA VAL A 81 -8.44 1.27 6.37
C VAL A 81 -7.78 0.86 5.05
N THR A 82 -8.47 1.13 3.93
CA THR A 82 -7.96 0.78 2.59
C THR A 82 -7.23 1.96 1.96
N TYR A 83 -5.95 1.76 1.69
CA TYR A 83 -5.08 2.68 0.99
C TYR A 83 -4.78 2.18 -0.43
N ARG A 84 -4.47 3.10 -1.35
CA ARG A 84 -3.91 2.77 -2.66
C ARG A 84 -2.40 2.81 -2.61
N VAL A 85 -1.73 1.91 -3.33
CA VAL A 85 -0.28 2.03 -3.52
C VAL A 85 -0.01 3.29 -4.34
N HIS A 86 0.80 4.19 -3.77
CA HIS A 86 1.17 5.46 -4.37
C HIS A 86 2.63 5.42 -4.82
N GLY A 87 2.85 5.60 -6.12
CA GLY A 87 4.17 5.50 -6.71
C GLY A 87 4.62 4.05 -6.92
N LYS A 88 5.92 3.86 -7.20
CA LYS A 88 6.48 2.56 -7.55
C LYS A 88 7.03 1.86 -6.31
N PRO A 89 6.63 0.62 -6.00
CA PRO A 89 7.28 -0.23 -4.99
C PRO A 89 8.79 -0.36 -5.26
N GLN A 90 9.61 -0.25 -4.21
CA GLN A 90 11.06 -0.31 -4.31
C GLN A 90 11.61 -1.38 -3.38
N VAL A 91 12.34 -2.35 -3.93
CA VAL A 91 13.13 -3.28 -3.13
C VAL A 91 14.43 -2.59 -2.76
N GLN A 92 14.62 -2.32 -1.46
CA GLN A 92 15.88 -1.85 -0.92
C GLN A 92 16.71 -3.05 -0.48
N ARG A 93 17.95 -3.10 -0.94
CA ARG A 93 18.91 -4.13 -0.54
C ARG A 93 19.95 -3.52 0.37
N GLY A 94 20.19 -4.16 1.51
CA GLY A 94 21.30 -3.81 2.39
C GLY A 94 22.64 -4.12 1.72
N ALA A 95 23.66 -3.30 1.98
CA ALA A 95 25.02 -3.55 1.51
C ALA A 95 25.94 -3.90 2.70
N GLY A 96 26.86 -4.85 2.49
CA GLY A 96 27.88 -5.21 3.50
C GLY A 96 27.29 -5.84 4.77
N PRO A 97 27.71 -5.45 5.98
CA PRO A 97 27.30 -6.09 7.24
C PRO A 97 25.81 -5.96 7.58
N ILE A 98 25.05 -5.17 6.82
CA ILE A 98 23.61 -4.96 6.96
C ILE A 98 22.79 -5.60 5.83
N ALA A 99 23.37 -6.52 5.05
CA ALA A 99 22.68 -7.26 3.97
C ALA A 99 21.43 -8.05 4.43
N GLN A 100 21.25 -8.26 5.74
CA GLN A 100 20.04 -8.85 6.30
C GLN A 100 18.86 -7.87 6.46
N LEU A 101 19.04 -6.59 6.09
CA LEU A 101 18.01 -5.55 6.16
C LEU A 101 17.29 -5.33 4.83
N ASP A 102 17.33 -6.30 3.92
CA ASP A 102 16.57 -6.28 2.68
C ASP A 102 15.07 -6.13 3.00
N HIS A 103 14.41 -5.20 2.33
CA HIS A 103 12.98 -4.94 2.51
C HIS A 103 12.37 -4.30 1.27
N MET A 104 11.06 -4.44 1.11
CA MET A 104 10.30 -3.70 0.12
C MET A 104 9.69 -2.46 0.76
N ARG A 105 10.00 -1.29 0.22
CA ARG A 105 9.41 -0.01 0.60
C ARG A 105 8.27 0.34 -0.37
N ILE A 106 7.10 0.61 0.19
CA ILE A 106 5.95 1.16 -0.54
C ILE A 106 5.45 2.42 0.15
N VAL A 107 4.78 3.28 -0.62
CA VAL A 107 4.00 4.39 -0.09
C VAL A 107 2.54 4.08 -0.34
N LEU A 108 1.70 4.27 0.67
CA LEU A 108 0.27 4.07 0.64
C LEU A 108 -0.41 5.43 0.78
N ARG A 109 -1.47 5.66 0.01
CA ARG A 109 -2.25 6.90 0.03
C ARG A 109 -3.73 6.64 0.20
N GLU A 110 -4.34 7.35 1.12
CA GLU A 110 -5.79 7.49 1.25
C GLU A 110 -6.16 8.94 0.96
N VAL A 111 -7.25 9.14 0.25
CA VAL A 111 -7.85 10.46 0.01
C VAL A 111 -9.28 10.38 0.48
N THR A 112 -9.62 11.16 1.51
CA THR A 112 -10.97 11.27 2.08
C THR A 112 -11.51 12.68 1.85
N GLY A 113 -12.81 12.83 1.63
CA GLY A 113 -13.50 14.11 1.37
C GLY A 113 -14.89 13.91 0.79
#